data_AF-A0A8T8SCP5-F1
#
_entry.id   AF-A0A8T8SCP5-F1
#
_cell.length_a   1.000
_cell.length_b   1.000
_cell.length_c   1.000
_cell.angle_alpha   90.00
_cell.angle_beta   90.00
_cell.angle_gamma   90.00
#
_symmetry.space_group_name_H-M   'P 1'
#
loop_
_entity.id
_entity.type
_entity.pdbx_description
1 polymer ?
#
loop_
_entity_poly.entity_id
_entity_poly.type
_entity_poly.pdbx_seq_one_letter_code
_entity_poly.pdbx_strand_id
1 'polypeptide(L)'
;HGKERPTDWTDLSKQPVVSVIMSTYDGRALLVENSEIRAEGQISVSGRDKLGSHVFLLDSLDQAAQGMRWIAFANSEEDAGAVSTAANVISRISADPPFVATMQKVLHPGAILILTDAPLAPDSRTGEDFVIMS
;
A
#
# COMPACT_ATOMS: atom_id res chain seq x y z
N HIS A 1 11.96 7.63 41.67
CA HIS A 1 12.71 7.88 40.43
C HIS A 1 11.90 7.35 39.27
N GLY A 2 11.16 8.25 38.60
CA GLY A 2 10.28 7.92 37.48
C GLY A 2 11.11 7.55 36.26
N LYS A 3 10.71 6.49 35.56
CA LYS A 3 11.31 6.09 34.28
C LYS A 3 11.12 7.24 33.29
N GLU A 4 12.23 7.84 32.85
CA GLU A 4 12.23 8.80 31.73
C GLU A 4 11.60 8.13 30.51
N ARG A 5 10.64 8.82 29.91
CA ARG A 5 10.02 8.41 28.66
C ARG A 5 11.03 8.66 27.53
N PRO A 6 11.31 7.68 26.66
CA PRO A 6 12.21 7.88 25.52
C PRO A 6 11.75 9.08 24.68
N THR A 7 12.65 10.03 24.46
CA THR A 7 12.45 11.27 23.68
C THR A 7 12.30 11.05 22.17
N ASP A 8 12.39 9.81 21.70
CA ASP A 8 12.32 9.45 20.28
C ASP A 8 10.90 9.39 19.69
N TRP A 9 9.86 9.61 20.50
CA TRP A 9 8.49 9.63 19.97
C TRP A 9 8.16 10.88 19.15
N THR A 10 8.99 11.91 19.22
CA THR A 10 8.75 13.22 18.60
C THR A 10 9.01 13.25 17.08
N ASP A 11 9.56 12.18 16.50
CA ASP A 11 9.96 12.16 15.07
C ASP A 11 9.04 11.32 14.16
N LEU A 12 8.09 10.57 14.75
CA LEU A 12 7.08 9.82 13.98
C LEU A 12 5.98 10.71 13.38
N SER A 13 5.97 12.01 13.68
CA SER A 13 4.96 12.97 13.24
C SER A 13 5.30 13.72 11.94
N LYS A 14 6.41 13.41 11.26
CA LYS A 14 6.91 14.21 10.12
C LYS A 14 6.79 13.59 8.74
N GLN A 15 6.41 12.31 8.62
CA GLN A 15 6.27 11.67 7.32
C GLN A 15 4.81 11.72 6.86
N PRO A 16 4.54 12.09 5.59
CA PRO A 16 3.18 12.16 5.08
C PRO A 16 2.52 10.78 5.09
N VAL A 17 1.20 10.74 5.20
CA VAL A 17 0.47 9.47 5.07
C VAL A 17 0.36 9.13 3.60
N VAL A 18 1.10 8.11 3.16
CA VAL A 18 1.11 7.63 1.78
C VAL A 18 0.31 6.33 1.67
N SER A 19 -0.64 6.31 0.75
CA SER A 19 -1.37 5.10 0.39
C SER A 19 -1.43 4.92 -1.13
N VAL A 20 -1.38 3.67 -1.55
CA VAL A 20 -1.54 3.26 -2.95
C VAL A 20 -2.79 2.40 -3.02
N ILE A 21 -3.72 2.72 -3.90
CA ILE A 21 -4.97 1.97 -4.07
C ILE A 21 -4.97 1.41 -5.48
N MET A 22 -5.11 0.10 -5.63
CA MET A 22 -5.09 -0.61 -6.91
C MET A 22 -6.39 -1.39 -7.08
N SER A 23 -7.11 -1.12 -8.18
CA SER A 23 -8.29 -1.88 -8.57
C SER A 23 -8.01 -2.70 -9.81
N THR A 24 -8.13 -4.02 -9.66
CA THR A 24 -8.03 -4.96 -10.79
C THR A 24 -9.28 -4.92 -11.67
N TYR A 25 -10.42 -4.44 -11.13
CA TYR A 25 -11.67 -4.30 -11.86
C TYR A 25 -11.57 -3.21 -12.92
N ASP A 26 -11.07 -2.02 -12.54
CA ASP A 26 -10.92 -0.89 -13.46
C ASP A 26 -9.57 -0.87 -14.18
N GLY A 27 -8.61 -1.68 -13.75
CA GLY A 27 -7.23 -1.61 -14.23
C GLY A 27 -6.55 -0.30 -13.85
N ARG A 28 -6.85 0.24 -12.66
CA ARG A 28 -6.37 1.57 -12.23
C ARG A 28 -5.62 1.53 -10.91
N ALA A 29 -4.67 2.44 -10.76
CA ALA A 29 -3.99 2.75 -9.51
C ALA A 29 -4.13 4.23 -9.14
N LEU A 30 -4.24 4.51 -7.85
CA LEU A 30 -4.23 5.84 -7.26
C LEU A 30 -3.09 5.91 -6.25
N LEU A 31 -2.29 6.95 -6.32
CA LEU A 31 -1.32 7.33 -5.29
C LEU A 31 -1.91 8.49 -4.50
N VAL A 32 -2.13 8.28 -3.21
CA VAL A 32 -2.73 9.25 -2.31
C VAL A 32 -1.72 9.63 -1.24
N GLU A 33 -1.45 10.93 -1.09
CA GLU A 33 -0.61 11.49 -0.04
C GLU A 33 -1.44 12.51 0.75
N ASN A 34 -1.57 12.32 2.06
CA ASN A 34 -2.35 13.20 2.95
C ASN A 34 -3.79 13.47 2.45
N SER A 35 -4.46 12.43 1.95
CA SER A 35 -5.84 12.49 1.39
C SER A 35 -5.96 13.16 0.01
N GLU A 36 -4.85 13.55 -0.61
CA GLU A 36 -4.84 14.11 -1.97
C GLU A 36 -4.30 13.10 -2.98
N ILE A 37 -4.91 13.03 -4.16
CA ILE A 37 -4.41 12.21 -5.26
C ILE A 37 -3.19 12.90 -5.85
N ARG A 38 -2.04 12.25 -5.77
CA ARG A 38 -0.78 12.72 -6.36
C ARG A 38 -0.54 12.18 -7.75
N ALA A 39 -1.00 10.97 -8.02
CA ALA A 39 -0.92 10.37 -9.34
C ALA A 39 -2.05 9.34 -9.54
N GLU A 40 -2.43 9.18 -10.80
CA GLU A 40 -3.27 8.08 -11.27
C GLU A 40 -2.49 7.29 -12.31
N GLY A 41 -2.67 5.98 -12.34
CA GLY A 41 -1.97 5.07 -13.22
C GLY A 41 -2.86 3.95 -13.73
N GLN A 42 -2.37 3.24 -14.73
CA GLN A 42 -2.99 2.01 -15.22
C GLN A 42 -2.25 0.81 -14.66
N ILE A 43 -2.99 -0.22 -14.28
CA ILE A 43 -2.40 -1.50 -13.87
C ILE A 43 -2.78 -2.63 -14.83
N SER A 44 -1.90 -3.61 -14.92
CA SER A 44 -2.15 -4.88 -15.54
C SER A 44 -1.90 -6.00 -14.55
N VAL A 45 -2.70 -7.06 -14.65
CA VAL A 45 -2.62 -8.24 -13.80
C VAL A 45 -2.31 -9.45 -14.67
N SER A 46 -1.28 -10.20 -14.29
CA SER A 46 -0.94 -11.47 -14.91
C SER A 46 -1.70 -12.65 -14.26
N GLY A 47 -1.98 -13.67 -15.07
CA GLY A 47 -2.83 -14.80 -14.68
C GLY A 47 -4.32 -14.56 -14.94
N ARG A 48 -5.15 -15.58 -14.70
CA ARG A 48 -6.60 -15.53 -14.97
C ARG A 48 -7.46 -15.41 -13.72
N ASP A 49 -6.92 -15.81 -12.57
CA ASP A 49 -7.65 -15.79 -11.31
C ASP A 49 -7.67 -14.40 -10.70
N LYS A 50 -8.81 -14.06 -10.10
CA LYS A 50 -8.99 -12.88 -9.25
C LYS A 50 -7.94 -12.85 -8.14
N LEU A 51 -7.45 -11.65 -7.81
CA LEU A 51 -6.47 -11.50 -6.75
C LEU A 51 -7.13 -11.44 -5.37
N GLY A 52 -8.39 -11.00 -5.30
CA GLY A 52 -9.07 -10.71 -4.05
C GLY A 52 -8.71 -9.33 -3.50
N SER A 53 -9.19 -9.04 -2.30
CA SER A 53 -8.90 -7.78 -1.60
C SER A 53 -7.83 -7.99 -0.54
N HIS A 54 -6.80 -7.15 -0.55
CA HIS A 54 -5.65 -7.24 0.35
C HIS A 54 -5.22 -5.85 0.80
N VAL A 55 -4.69 -5.79 2.02
CA VAL A 55 -3.99 -4.61 2.52
C VAL A 55 -2.57 -5.04 2.83
N PHE A 56 -1.60 -4.23 2.40
CA PHE A 56 -0.18 -4.47 2.66
C PHE A 56 0.46 -3.25 3.32
N LEU A 57 1.36 -3.51 4.26
CA LEU A 57 2.26 -2.51 4.84
C LEU A 57 3.60 -2.53 4.13
N LEU A 58 4.10 -1.36 3.73
CA LEU A 58 5.49 -1.22 3.34
C LEU A 58 6.33 -1.20 4.62
N ASP A 59 7.07 -2.26 4.86
CA ASP A 59 7.89 -2.40 6.06
C ASP A 59 9.29 -1.84 5.85
N SER A 60 9.92 -2.12 4.70
CA SER A 60 11.25 -1.60 4.39
C SER A 60 11.45 -1.35 2.91
N LEU A 61 12.27 -0.33 2.61
CA LEU A 61 12.80 -0.08 1.27
C LEU A 61 14.26 -0.55 1.23
N ASP A 62 14.53 -1.61 0.49
CA ASP A 62 15.90 -1.97 0.13
C ASP A 62 16.38 -1.08 -1.01
N GLN A 63 17.12 -0.03 -0.64
CA GLN A 63 17.71 0.95 -1.55
C GLN A 63 18.74 0.32 -2.52
N ALA A 64 19.38 -0.81 -2.15
CA ALA A 64 20.41 -1.44 -2.96
C ALA A 64 19.83 -2.33 -4.06
N ALA A 65 18.68 -2.96 -3.81
CA ALA A 65 17.99 -3.84 -4.76
C ALA A 65 16.75 -3.21 -5.42
N GLN A 66 16.42 -1.94 -5.09
CA GLN A 66 15.10 -1.34 -5.36
C GLN A 66 13.92 -2.21 -4.88
N GLY A 67 14.18 -3.04 -3.87
CA GLY A 67 13.22 -4.00 -3.36
C GLY A 67 12.31 -3.36 -2.33
N MET A 68 11.01 -3.33 -2.57
CA MET A 68 10.01 -2.96 -1.55
C MET A 68 9.60 -4.22 -0.78
N ARG A 69 9.81 -4.24 0.53
CA ARG A 69 9.34 -5.32 1.40
C ARG A 69 7.93 -5.01 1.89
N TRP A 70 6.95 -5.69 1.30
CA TRP A 70 5.55 -5.59 1.70
C TRP A 70 5.17 -6.73 2.64
N ILE A 71 4.35 -6.43 3.65
CA ILE A 71 3.78 -7.40 4.59
C ILE A 71 2.26 -7.41 4.40
N ALA A 72 1.66 -8.57 4.20
CA ALA A 72 0.20 -8.71 4.13
C ALA A 72 -0.44 -8.57 5.51
N PHE A 73 -1.48 -7.74 5.63
CA PHE A 73 -2.36 -7.74 6.79
C PHE A 73 -3.35 -8.89 6.62
N ALA A 74 -2.98 -10.07 7.14
CA ALA A 74 -3.87 -11.23 7.28
C ALA A 74 -3.74 -11.80 8.69
N ASN A 75 -4.74 -12.57 9.14
CA ASN A 75 -4.64 -13.42 10.32
C ASN A 75 -3.61 -14.53 10.04
N SER A 76 -2.31 -14.23 10.15
CA SER A 76 -1.24 -15.21 10.03
C SER A 76 -0.33 -15.06 11.24
N GLU A 77 -0.34 -16.07 12.09
CA GLU A 77 0.45 -16.18 13.32
C GLU A 77 1.99 -16.23 13.05
N GLU A 78 2.44 -16.05 11.79
CA GLU A 78 3.85 -16.01 11.38
C GLU A 78 4.13 -14.93 10.31
N ASP A 79 5.03 -14.00 10.63
CA ASP A 79 5.46 -12.88 9.76
C ASP A 79 6.02 -13.33 8.39
N ALA A 80 6.69 -14.49 8.33
CA ALA A 80 7.28 -15.01 7.09
C ALA A 80 6.22 -15.44 6.06
N GLY A 81 5.07 -15.94 6.52
CA GLY A 81 3.92 -16.27 5.66
C GLY A 81 3.29 -15.01 5.06
N ALA A 82 3.26 -13.92 5.83
CA ALA A 82 2.67 -12.65 5.41
C ALA A 82 3.50 -11.94 4.31
N VAL A 83 4.83 -11.95 4.44
CA VAL A 83 5.75 -11.37 3.44
C VAL A 83 5.70 -12.16 2.12
N SER A 84 5.75 -13.49 2.18
CA SER A 84 5.71 -14.34 0.99
C SER A 84 4.38 -14.23 0.24
N THR A 85 3.27 -14.13 0.96
CA THR A 85 1.94 -13.86 0.39
C THR A 85 1.91 -12.52 -0.34
N ALA A 86 2.43 -11.46 0.29
CA ALA A 86 2.50 -10.14 -0.33
C ALA A 86 3.34 -10.15 -1.62
N ALA A 87 4.53 -10.77 -1.59
CA ALA A 87 5.39 -10.88 -2.75
C ALA A 87 4.71 -11.64 -3.92
N ASN A 88 4.02 -12.74 -3.62
CA ASN A 88 3.30 -13.53 -4.63
C ASN A 88 2.16 -12.75 -5.29
N VAL A 89 1.39 -11.98 -4.51
CA VAL A 89 0.30 -11.16 -5.06
C VAL A 89 0.84 -9.98 -5.85
N ILE A 90 1.79 -9.22 -5.29
CA ILE A 90 2.33 -7.99 -5.91
C ILE A 90 3.11 -8.31 -7.18
N SER A 91 3.85 -9.41 -7.24
CA SER A 91 4.60 -9.82 -8.44
C SER A 91 3.72 -10.07 -9.67
N ARG A 92 2.42 -10.28 -9.48
CA ARG A 92 1.46 -10.44 -10.59
C ARG A 92 0.98 -9.11 -11.17
N ILE A 93 1.25 -8.00 -10.49
CA ILE A 93 0.74 -6.68 -10.84
C ILE A 93 1.86 -5.86 -11.48
N SER A 94 1.55 -5.19 -12.56
CA SER A 94 2.41 -4.15 -13.15
C SER A 94 1.63 -2.85 -13.23
N ALA A 95 2.30 -1.72 -13.02
CA ALA A 95 1.74 -0.39 -13.21
C ALA A 95 2.53 0.35 -14.30
N ASP A 96 1.94 1.38 -14.88
CA ASP A 96 2.62 2.17 -15.90
C ASP A 96 3.89 2.85 -15.33
N PRO A 97 4.99 2.94 -16.11
CA PRO A 97 6.27 3.45 -15.60
C PRO A 97 6.21 4.85 -14.96
N PRO A 98 5.46 5.84 -15.50
CA PRO A 98 5.31 7.16 -14.87
C PRO A 98 4.70 7.10 -13.47
N PHE A 99 3.68 6.25 -13.28
CA PHE A 99 3.07 6.03 -11.97
C PHE A 99 4.08 5.41 -11.00
N VAL A 100 4.77 4.35 -11.40
CA VAL A 100 5.79 3.68 -10.58
C VAL A 100 6.88 4.66 -10.15
N ALA A 101 7.38 5.49 -11.08
CA ALA A 101 8.40 6.49 -10.80
C ALA A 101 7.92 7.59 -9.83
N THR A 102 6.63 7.92 -9.84
CA THR A 102 6.05 8.89 -8.88
C THR A 102 5.86 8.25 -7.51
N MET A 103 5.33 7.03 -7.48
CA MET A 103 5.16 6.23 -6.27
C MET A 103 6.49 6.04 -5.53
N GLN A 104 7.56 5.65 -6.23
CA GLN A 104 8.89 5.43 -5.64
C GLN A 104 9.51 6.68 -4.99
N LYS A 105 9.10 7.89 -5.37
CA LYS A 105 9.62 9.14 -4.79
C LYS A 105 9.02 9.46 -3.42
N VAL A 106 7.84 8.93 -3.14
CA VAL A 106 7.07 9.27 -1.92
C VAL A 106 6.89 8.08 -1.00
N LEU A 107 7.06 6.84 -1.48
CA LEU A 107 6.99 5.66 -0.63
C LEU A 107 8.07 5.70 0.45
N HIS A 108 7.67 5.33 1.66
CA HIS A 108 8.53 5.14 2.82
C HIS A 108 7.92 4.03 3.71
N PRO A 109 8.71 3.42 4.62
CA PRO A 109 8.17 2.54 5.64
C PRO A 109 6.94 3.15 6.33
N GLY A 110 5.89 2.36 6.47
CA GLY A 110 4.57 2.81 6.97
C GLY A 110 3.54 3.10 5.88
N ALA A 111 3.94 3.19 4.60
CA ALA A 111 2.98 3.35 3.50
C ALA A 111 2.09 2.11 3.35
N ILE A 112 0.85 2.31 2.90
CA ILE A 112 -0.15 1.24 2.75
C ILE A 112 -0.44 0.99 1.27
N LEU A 113 -0.51 -0.27 0.87
CA LEU A 113 -1.04 -0.68 -0.43
C LEU A 113 -2.37 -1.41 -0.23
N ILE A 114 -3.44 -0.89 -0.84
CA ILE A 114 -4.74 -1.52 -0.88
C ILE A 114 -4.93 -2.09 -2.29
N LEU A 115 -5.12 -3.39 -2.37
CA LEU A 115 -5.49 -4.09 -3.60
C LEU A 115 -6.95 -4.54 -3.49
N THR A 116 -7.74 -4.34 -4.54
CA THR A 116 -9.14 -4.76 -4.56
C THR A 116 -9.60 -5.20 -5.95
N ASP A 117 -10.57 -6.11 -5.98
CA ASP A 117 -11.31 -6.47 -7.19
C ASP A 117 -12.62 -5.67 -7.34
N ALA A 118 -12.81 -4.61 -6.54
CA ALA A 118 -13.93 -3.69 -6.61
C ALA A 118 -13.60 -2.41 -7.43
N PRO A 119 -14.59 -1.75 -8.04
CA PRO A 119 -14.37 -0.51 -8.79
C PRO A 119 -13.95 0.67 -7.89
N LEU A 120 -13.07 1.53 -8.41
CA LEU A 120 -12.74 2.86 -7.90
C LEU A 120 -13.80 3.86 -8.39
N ALA A 121 -15.06 3.68 -8.01
CA ALA A 121 -16.10 4.65 -8.35
C ALA A 121 -15.91 5.96 -7.55
N PRO A 122 -16.23 7.13 -8.12
CA PRO A 122 -16.12 8.42 -7.41
C PRO A 122 -17.03 8.50 -6.16
N ASP A 123 -18.08 7.69 -6.08
CA ASP A 123 -19.02 7.68 -4.93
C ASP A 123 -18.41 7.10 -3.63
N SER A 124 -17.23 6.47 -3.67
CA SER A 124 -16.49 6.10 -2.46
C SER A 124 -15.64 7.25 -1.89
N ARG A 125 -15.77 8.48 -2.43
CA ARG A 125 -15.11 9.70 -1.93
C ARG A 125 -16.04 10.64 -1.16
N THR A 126 -17.17 10.13 -0.65
CA THR A 126 -17.97 10.92 0.30
C THR A 126 -17.42 10.69 1.72
N GLY A 127 -16.75 11.74 2.22
CA GLY A 127 -16.35 12.08 3.59
C GLY A 127 -16.30 10.99 4.67
N GLU A 128 -15.14 10.90 5.33
CA GLU A 128 -15.00 10.40 6.71
C GLU A 128 -15.60 9.02 7.02
N ASP A 129 -15.48 8.02 6.15
CA ASP A 129 -15.77 6.64 6.58
C ASP A 129 -14.99 5.62 5.73
N PHE A 130 -13.85 5.18 6.24
CA PHE A 130 -13.22 3.95 5.77
C PHE A 130 -14.05 2.78 6.31
N VAL A 131 -14.84 2.12 5.47
CA VAL A 131 -15.49 0.85 5.81
C VAL A 131 -14.44 -0.25 5.87
N ILE A 132 -14.08 -0.70 7.07
CA ILE A 132 -13.47 -2.01 7.30
C ILE A 132 -14.63 -3.02 7.35
N MET A 133 -14.69 -3.95 6.41
CA MET A 133 -15.64 -5.06 6.49
C MET A 133 -15.20 -6.00 7.63
N SER A 134 -16.08 -6.17 8.61
CA SER A 134 -15.97 -7.14 9.71
C SER A 134 -16.18 -8.57 9.25
#